data_AF-A0AA43U708-F1
#
_entry.id   AF-A0AA43U708-F1
#
_cell.length_a   1.000
_cell.length_b   1.000
_cell.length_c   1.000
_cell.angle_alpha   90.00
_cell.angle_beta   90.00
_cell.angle_gamma   90.00
#
_symmetry.space_group_name_H-M   'P 1'
#
loop_
_entity.id
_entity.type
_entity.pdbx_description
1 polymer ?
#
loop_
_entity_poly.entity_id
_entity_poly.type
_entity_poly.pdbx_seq_one_letter_code
_entity_poly.pdbx_strand_id
1 'polypeptide(L)'
;MGAENITAEDGRVTFEGSFEDAARANLRLRTAERVQIIVAEFTARTYEELFQGTLAAPWEEFIGRRDAFPVKGRTVKSQLYSMSDCQSIIKKAVAKRLESVYHQ
;
A
#
# COMPACT_ATOMS: atom_id res chain seq x y z
N MET A 1 -19.34 13.61 -3.34
CA MET A 1 -18.41 12.51 -3.68
C MET A 1 -19.27 11.28 -3.77
N GLY A 2 -19.12 10.46 -4.82
CA GLY A 2 -19.91 9.25 -5.01
C GLY A 2 -19.22 8.03 -4.41
N ALA A 3 -18.55 8.20 -3.27
CA ALA A 3 -17.79 7.14 -2.62
C ALA A 3 -18.73 6.09 -2.02
N GLU A 4 -18.41 4.82 -2.23
CA GLU A 4 -19.20 3.67 -1.78
C GLU A 4 -18.41 2.88 -0.72
N ASN A 5 -19.08 1.95 -0.03
CA ASN A 5 -18.45 1.04 0.94
C ASN A 5 -17.62 1.74 2.03
N ILE A 6 -18.17 2.82 2.59
CA ILE A 6 -17.49 3.65 3.58
C ILE A 6 -17.43 2.91 4.93
N THR A 7 -16.23 2.66 5.44
CA THR A 7 -16.00 2.04 6.75
C THR A 7 -15.11 2.94 7.59
N ALA A 8 -15.55 3.25 8.81
CA ALA A 8 -14.78 4.03 9.76
C ALA A 8 -14.11 3.12 10.80
N GLU A 9 -12.83 3.34 11.04
CA GLU A 9 -12.02 2.66 12.05
C GLU A 9 -11.22 3.68 12.85
N ASP A 10 -10.65 3.25 13.98
CA ASP A 10 -9.81 4.12 14.80
C ASP A 10 -8.63 4.67 14.00
N GLY A 11 -8.69 5.96 13.69
CA GLY A 11 -7.64 6.70 12.99
C GLY A 11 -7.67 6.62 11.46
N ARG A 12 -8.65 5.97 10.84
CA ARG A 12 -8.80 5.96 9.36
C ARG A 12 -10.24 5.74 8.90
N VAL A 13 -10.53 6.16 7.67
CA VAL A 13 -11.77 5.83 6.96
C VAL A 13 -11.39 5.23 5.62
N THR A 14 -11.93 4.07 5.29
CA THR A 14 -11.79 3.43 3.97
C THR A 14 -13.07 3.65 3.17
N PHE A 15 -12.92 3.77 1.86
CA PHE A 15 -14.01 3.90 0.91
C PHE A 15 -13.55 3.43 -0.46
N GLU A 16 -14.50 3.05 -1.30
CA GLU A 16 -14.27 2.69 -2.69
C GLU A 16 -14.70 3.82 -3.62
N GLY A 17 -13.97 3.99 -4.73
CA GLY A 17 -14.22 5.03 -5.70
C GLY A 17 -13.17 5.06 -6.81
N SER A 18 -13.39 5.95 -7.77
CA SER A 18 -12.48 6.13 -8.90
C SER A 18 -11.26 7.00 -8.55
N PHE A 19 -10.27 7.08 -9.46
CA PHE A 19 -9.19 8.07 -9.34
C PHE A 19 -9.69 9.52 -9.32
N GLU A 20 -10.84 9.80 -9.95
CA GLU A 20 -11.48 11.13 -9.85
C GLU A 20 -11.97 11.39 -8.43
N ASP A 21 -12.52 10.38 -7.77
CA ASP A 21 -12.96 10.48 -6.38
C ASP A 21 -11.77 10.63 -5.43
N ALA A 22 -10.64 9.95 -5.69
CA ALA A 22 -9.40 10.16 -4.95
C ALA A 22 -8.88 11.61 -5.10
N ALA A 23 -8.94 12.20 -6.31
CA ALA A 23 -8.58 13.60 -6.53
C ALA A 23 -9.54 14.55 -5.80
N ARG A 24 -10.85 14.31 -5.89
CA ARG A 24 -11.86 15.09 -5.14
C ARG A 24 -11.67 14.98 -3.64
N ALA A 25 -11.33 13.81 -3.11
CA ALA A 25 -11.05 13.59 -1.70
C ALA A 25 -9.88 14.45 -1.22
N ASN A 26 -8.76 14.45 -1.97
CA ASN A 26 -7.61 15.30 -1.66
C ASN A 26 -7.97 16.79 -1.64
N LEU A 27 -8.87 17.24 -2.51
CA LEU A 27 -9.27 18.66 -2.59
C LEU A 27 -10.32 19.07 -1.56
N ARG A 28 -11.21 18.14 -1.14
CA ARG A 28 -12.41 18.48 -0.38
C ARG A 28 -12.38 18.05 1.08
N LEU A 29 -11.55 17.07 1.45
CA LEU A 29 -11.43 16.64 2.85
C LEU A 29 -10.66 17.69 3.65
N ARG A 30 -11.31 18.30 4.65
CA ARG A 30 -10.73 19.37 5.48
C ARG A 30 -10.05 18.86 6.75
N THR A 31 -10.35 17.62 7.15
CA THR A 31 -9.94 17.04 8.43
C THR A 31 -9.09 15.78 8.26
N ALA A 32 -9.00 15.23 7.04
CA ALA A 32 -8.16 14.07 6.77
C ALA A 32 -6.69 14.49 6.69
N GLU A 33 -5.80 13.70 7.30
CA GLU A 33 -4.36 13.95 7.26
C GLU A 33 -3.76 13.68 5.87
N ARG A 34 -4.21 12.60 5.22
CA ARG A 34 -3.72 12.12 3.92
C ARG A 34 -4.74 11.21 3.26
N VAL A 35 -4.74 11.17 1.92
CA VAL A 35 -5.48 10.20 1.12
C VAL A 35 -4.49 9.18 0.55
N GLN A 36 -4.73 7.90 0.78
CA GLN A 36 -3.86 6.80 0.34
C GLN A 36 -4.66 5.79 -0.49
N ILE A 37 -3.98 5.11 -1.41
CA ILE A 37 -4.53 4.00 -2.17
C ILE A 37 -4.10 2.70 -1.49
N ILE A 38 -5.05 1.81 -1.24
CA ILE A 38 -4.76 0.46 -0.74
C ILE A 38 -4.44 -0.40 -1.96
N VAL A 39 -3.16 -0.78 -2.11
CA VAL A 39 -2.70 -1.60 -3.25
C VAL A 39 -2.93 -3.10 -3.00
N ALA A 40 -2.80 -3.53 -1.75
CA ALA A 40 -3.06 -4.90 -1.32
C ALA A 40 -3.35 -4.97 0.18
N GLU A 41 -4.17 -5.94 0.58
CA GLU A 41 -4.45 -6.28 1.98
C GLU A 41 -4.41 -7.80 2.13
N PHE A 42 -3.62 -8.30 3.10
CA PHE A 42 -3.48 -9.73 3.36
C PHE A 42 -2.93 -9.98 4.77
N THR A 43 -3.14 -11.18 5.29
CA THR A 43 -2.55 -11.63 6.56
C THR A 43 -1.16 -12.22 6.32
N ALA A 44 -0.16 -11.78 7.08
CA ALA A 44 1.17 -12.37 7.10
C ALA A 44 1.64 -12.57 8.55
N ARG A 45 2.03 -13.80 8.88
CA ARG A 45 2.61 -14.22 10.16
C ARG A 45 4.09 -14.56 10.03
N THR A 46 4.57 -14.76 8.81
CA THR A 46 5.99 -14.98 8.49
C THR A 46 6.51 -13.94 7.50
N TYR A 47 7.83 -13.77 7.48
CA TYR A 47 8.48 -12.88 6.51
C TYR A 47 8.34 -13.37 5.06
N GLU A 48 8.23 -14.68 4.85
CA GLU A 48 7.98 -15.23 3.52
C GLU A 48 6.56 -14.90 3.05
N GLU A 49 5.56 -15.05 3.92
CA GLU A 49 4.18 -14.63 3.60
C GLU A 49 4.10 -13.13 3.29
N LEU A 50 4.81 -12.30 4.05
CA LEU A 50 4.90 -10.86 3.77
C LEU A 50 5.53 -10.60 2.39
N PHE A 51 6.61 -11.31 2.06
CA PHE A 51 7.29 -11.20 0.78
C PHE A 51 6.37 -11.61 -0.39
N GLN A 52 5.77 -12.80 -0.32
CA GLN A 52 4.92 -13.33 -1.39
C GLN A 52 3.64 -12.51 -1.57
N GLY A 53 2.98 -12.12 -0.47
CA GLY A 53 1.79 -11.27 -0.53
C GLY A 53 2.09 -9.90 -1.13
N THR A 54 3.24 -9.30 -0.78
CA THR A 54 3.69 -8.05 -1.40
C THR A 54 4.04 -8.25 -2.87
N LEU A 55 4.72 -9.34 -3.23
CA LEU A 55 5.13 -9.64 -4.61
C LEU A 55 3.94 -9.84 -5.56
N ALA A 56 2.83 -10.36 -5.05
CA ALA A 56 1.63 -10.66 -5.84
C ALA A 56 0.84 -9.41 -6.26
N ALA A 57 1.02 -8.28 -5.59
CA ALA A 57 0.27 -7.06 -5.88
C ALA A 57 0.72 -6.38 -7.20
N PRO A 58 -0.18 -5.70 -7.93
CA PRO A 58 0.09 -5.11 -9.24
C PRO A 58 0.80 -3.74 -9.12
N TRP A 59 2.00 -3.72 -8.55
CA TRP A 59 2.76 -2.49 -8.32
C TRP A 59 3.05 -1.68 -9.58
N GLU A 60 3.18 -2.35 -10.72
CA GLU A 60 3.42 -1.75 -12.03
C GLU A 60 2.30 -0.81 -12.51
N GLU A 61 1.08 -0.95 -11.96
CA GLU A 61 -0.03 -0.03 -12.26
C GLU A 61 0.18 1.35 -11.61
N PHE A 62 1.04 1.44 -10.60
CA PHE A 62 1.27 2.65 -9.80
C PHE A 62 2.70 3.18 -9.87
N ILE A 63 3.68 2.32 -10.15
CA ILE A 63 5.11 2.66 -10.10
C ILE A 63 5.73 2.43 -11.48
N GLY A 64 6.11 3.52 -12.14
CA GLY A 64 6.82 3.51 -13.41
C GLY A 64 8.26 3.05 -13.29
N ARG A 65 8.86 2.69 -14.44
CA ARG A 65 10.22 2.14 -14.54
C ARG A 65 11.32 2.97 -13.86
N ARG A 66 11.17 4.31 -13.81
CA ARG A 66 12.17 5.23 -13.26
C ARG A 66 11.72 5.88 -11.95
N ASP A 67 10.60 5.43 -11.38
CA ASP A 67 10.01 6.06 -10.22
C ASP A 67 10.70 5.58 -8.94
N ALA A 68 10.86 6.51 -8.00
CA ALA A 68 11.34 6.18 -6.68
C ALA A 68 10.17 5.71 -5.80
N PHE A 69 10.33 4.59 -5.11
CA PHE A 69 9.33 4.03 -4.19
C PHE A 69 9.89 3.88 -2.76
N PRO A 70 9.97 4.96 -1.97
CA PRO A 70 10.40 4.88 -0.57
C PRO A 70 9.36 4.14 0.29
N VAL A 71 9.81 3.17 1.09
CA VAL A 71 8.92 2.35 1.95
C VAL A 71 8.92 2.87 3.38
N LYS A 72 7.76 3.34 3.85
CA LYS A 72 7.51 3.66 5.26
C LYS A 72 6.61 2.59 5.87
N GLY A 73 6.98 2.07 7.04
CA GLY A 73 6.26 1.00 7.72
C GLY A 73 5.73 1.42 9.10
N ARG A 74 4.75 0.68 9.60
CA ARG A 74 4.29 0.71 10.99
C ARG A 74 3.86 -0.70 11.37
N THR A 75 4.26 -1.17 12.54
CA THR A 75 3.86 -2.48 13.10
C THR A 75 3.19 -2.25 14.45
N VAL A 76 2.09 -2.93 14.74
CA VAL A 76 1.35 -2.80 16.00
C VAL A 76 0.78 -4.16 16.39
N LYS A 77 1.19 -4.68 17.55
CA LYS A 77 0.73 -5.99 18.09
C LYS A 77 0.83 -7.14 17.05
N SER A 78 1.88 -7.13 16.24
CA SER A 78 2.09 -8.11 15.16
C SER A 78 3.26 -9.04 15.49
N GLN A 79 3.19 -10.29 15.01
CA GLN A 79 4.29 -11.25 15.14
C GLN A 79 5.56 -10.75 14.43
N LEU A 80 5.38 -10.10 13.27
CA LEU A 80 6.43 -9.38 12.56
C LEU A 80 6.61 -7.99 13.19
N TYR A 81 7.35 -7.92 14.29
CA TYR A 81 7.50 -6.68 15.06
C TYR A 81 8.63 -5.78 14.52
N SER A 82 9.65 -6.35 13.88
CA SER A 82 10.81 -5.62 13.37
C SER A 82 10.44 -4.78 12.15
N MET A 83 10.27 -3.47 12.38
CA MET A 83 9.90 -2.53 11.32
C MET A 83 10.95 -2.45 10.21
N SER A 84 12.24 -2.43 10.55
CA SER A 84 13.34 -2.36 9.57
C SER A 84 13.38 -3.59 8.66
N ASP A 85 13.09 -4.77 9.22
CA ASP A 85 13.05 -6.01 8.45
C ASP A 85 11.84 -6.02 7.52
N CYS A 86 10.66 -5.63 8.02
CA CYS A 86 9.45 -5.51 7.20
C CYS A 86 9.66 -4.53 6.03
N GLN A 87 10.26 -3.37 6.28
CA GLN A 87 10.56 -2.39 5.23
C GLN A 87 11.52 -2.96 4.18
N SER A 88 12.57 -3.65 4.61
CA SER A 88 13.56 -4.25 3.71
C SER A 88 12.95 -5.36 2.85
N ILE A 89 12.11 -6.22 3.45
CA ILE A 89 11.41 -7.30 2.77
C ILE A 89 10.41 -6.76 1.75
N ILE A 90 9.58 -5.79 2.14
CA ILE A 90 8.61 -5.16 1.24
C ILE A 90 9.35 -4.50 0.08
N LYS A 91 10.40 -3.73 0.34
CA LYS A 91 11.20 -3.08 -0.71
C LYS A 91 11.78 -4.09 -1.69
N LYS A 92 12.28 -5.23 -1.20
CA LYS A 92 12.80 -6.32 -2.03
C LYS A 92 11.70 -6.98 -2.87
N ALA A 93 10.52 -7.22 -2.31
CA ALA A 93 9.39 -7.80 -3.02
C ALA A 93 8.89 -6.90 -4.15
N VAL A 94 8.71 -5.60 -3.87
CA VAL A 94 8.31 -4.60 -4.87
C VAL A 94 9.35 -4.52 -5.99
N ALA A 95 10.64 -4.43 -5.65
CA ALA A 95 11.71 -4.41 -6.66
C ALA A 95 11.66 -5.64 -7.56
N LYS A 96 11.51 -6.84 -6.98
CA LYS A 96 11.41 -8.09 -7.75
C LYS A 96 10.18 -8.14 -8.66
N ARG A 97 9.02 -7.61 -8.23
CA ARG A 97 7.82 -7.50 -9.08
C ARG A 97 8.07 -6.60 -10.28
N LEU A 98 8.64 -5.42 -10.05
CA LEU A 98 8.89 -4.45 -11.11
C LEU A 98 9.99 -4.96 -12.07
N GLU A 99 11.00 -5.64 -11.56
CA GLU A 99 12.04 -6.33 -12.33
C GLU A 99 11.43 -7.34 -13.31
N SER A 100 10.51 -8.19 -12.85
CA SER A 100 9.87 -9.20 -13.71
C SER A 100 8.96 -8.59 -14.79
N VAL A 101 8.31 -7.46 -14.52
CA VAL A 101 7.45 -6.77 -15.50
C VAL A 101 8.27 -5.99 -16.52
N TYR A 102 9.28 -5.25 -16.06
CA TYR A 102 10.11 -4.41 -16.91
C TYR A 102 11.33 -5.13 -17.53
N HIS A 103 11.44 -6.46 -17.32
CA HIS A 103 12.50 -7.33 -17.84
C HIS A 103 13.91 -6.79 -17.54
N GLN A 104 14.16 -6.47 -16.27
CA GLN A 104 15.46 -6.02 -15.77
C GLN A 104 16.14 -7.05 -14.90
#